data_AF-A0A535KUR8-F1
#
_entry.id   AF-A0A535KUR8-F1
#
_cell.length_a   1.000
_cell.length_b   1.000
_cell.length_c   1.000
_cell.angle_alpha   90.00
_cell.angle_beta   90.00
_cell.angle_gamma   90.00
#
_symmetry.space_group_name_H-M   'P 1'
#
loop_
_entity.id
_entity.type
_entity.pdbx_description
1 polymer ?
#
loop_
_entity_poly.entity_id
_entity_poly.type
_entity_poly.pdbx_seq_one_letter_code
_entity_poly.pdbx_strand_id
1 'polypeptide(L)' 'AENPQWRVYWVDPGDMRTQMHQEAFPGEDISDRPLPEVSVPGLLALINGTHPSGRYAARALSPGEAQ' A
#
# COMPACT_ATOMS: atom_id res chain seq x y z
N ALA A 1 10.78 -21.59 15.45
CA ALA A 1 10.75 -22.33 14.17
C ALA A 1 10.05 -21.47 13.12
N GLU A 2 10.36 -21.66 11.84
CA GLU A 2 9.68 -20.96 10.73
C GLU A 2 8.27 -21.52 10.49
N ASN A 3 7.35 -20.69 9.94
CA ASN A 3 5.95 -21.06 9.66
C ASN A 3 5.67 -21.00 8.15
N PRO A 4 5.94 -22.07 7.39
CA PRO A 4 5.86 -22.05 5.93
C PRO A 4 4.43 -21.93 5.40
N GLN A 5 3.41 -22.26 6.20
CA GLN A 5 2.02 -22.06 5.82
C GLN A 5 1.55 -20.59 5.84
N TRP A 6 2.34 -19.67 6.41
CA TRP A 6 1.96 -18.26 6.48
C TRP A 6 2.28 -17.54 5.18
N ARG A 7 1.31 -16.76 4.69
CA ARG A 7 1.55 -15.76 3.67
C ARG A 7 2.02 -14.49 4.33
N VAL A 8 3.20 -14.02 3.95
CA VAL A 8 3.83 -12.82 4.50
C VAL A 8 4.07 -11.84 3.37
N TYR A 9 3.48 -10.67 3.50
CA TYR A 9 3.60 -9.61 2.50
C TYR A 9 4.33 -8.42 3.09
N TRP A 10 5.20 -7.82 2.29
CA TRP A 10 5.73 -6.48 2.51
C TRP A 10 5.13 -5.58 1.45
N VAL A 11 4.46 -4.51 1.89
CA VAL A 11 3.70 -3.66 0.98
C VAL A 11 4.24 -2.25 1.03
N ASP A 12 4.56 -1.73 -0.14
CA ASP A 12 4.74 -0.30 -0.36
C ASP A 12 3.38 0.32 -0.72
N PRO A 13 2.80 1.16 0.16
CA PRO A 13 1.54 1.84 -0.14
C PRO A 13 1.72 3.06 -1.07
N GLY A 14 2.95 3.46 -1.38
CA GLY A 14 3.29 4.74 -2.01
C GLY A 14 3.08 5.94 -1.08
N ASP A 15 3.37 7.14 -1.58
CA ASP A 15 3.18 8.37 -0.81
C ASP A 15 1.71 8.63 -0.49
N MET A 16 1.37 8.75 0.79
CA MET A 16 0.01 9.01 1.24
C MET A 16 -0.07 10.26 2.09
N ARG A 17 -1.18 10.98 1.96
CA ARG A 17 -1.55 12.12 2.80
C ARG A 17 -2.04 11.66 4.17
N THR A 18 -1.13 11.14 4.99
CA THR A 18 -1.39 10.70 6.37
C THR A 18 -0.85 11.70 7.39
N GLN A 19 -1.35 11.62 8.62
CA GLN A 19 -0.77 12.37 9.74
C GLN A 19 0.70 12.02 9.95
N MET A 20 1.07 10.73 9.88
CA MET A 20 2.47 10.29 9.96
C MET A 20 3.35 11.01 8.94
N HIS A 21 2.86 11.18 7.71
CA HIS A 21 3.66 11.84 6.68
C HIS A 21 3.73 13.36 6.89
N GLN A 22 2.67 14.01 7.37
CA GLN A 22 2.72 15.41 7.77
C GLN A 22 3.73 15.66 8.91
N GLU A 23 3.79 14.76 9.89
CA GLU A 23 4.72 14.84 11.02
C GLU A 23 6.19 14.71 10.58
N ALA A 24 6.46 14.01 9.47
CA ALA A 24 7.79 13.92 8.88
C ALA A 24 8.22 15.20 8.13
N PHE A 25 7.26 16.05 7.73
CA PHE A 25 7.49 17.33 7.03
C PHE A 25 6.68 18.47 7.67
N PRO A 26 7.03 18.92 8.90
CA PRO A 26 6.25 19.93 9.61
C PRO A 26 6.23 21.28 8.87
N GLY A 27 5.03 21.80 8.60
CA GLY A 27 4.84 23.10 7.95
C GLY A 27 4.85 23.07 6.42
N GLU A 28 5.13 21.93 5.80
CA GLU A 28 4.99 21.74 4.36
C GLU A 28 3.55 21.38 3.98
N ASP A 29 3.10 21.89 2.82
CA ASP A 29 1.87 21.44 2.20
C ASP A 29 2.10 20.13 1.46
N ILE A 30 1.43 19.07 1.92
CA ILE A 30 1.50 17.72 1.34
C ILE A 30 0.24 17.36 0.55
N SER A 31 -0.55 18.35 0.14
CA SER A 31 -1.81 18.17 -0.59
C SER A 31 -1.65 17.55 -1.97
N ASP A 32 -0.43 17.54 -2.52
CA ASP A 32 -0.05 16.87 -3.76
C ASP A 32 -0.07 15.33 -3.65
N ARG A 33 -0.02 14.79 -2.43
CA ARG A 33 -0.01 13.35 -2.20
C ARG A 33 -1.41 12.75 -2.24
N PRO A 34 -1.57 11.54 -2.81
CA PRO A 34 -2.83 10.82 -2.79
C PRO A 34 -3.38 10.58 -1.37
N LEU A 35 -4.70 10.51 -1.26
CA LEU A 35 -5.34 10.05 -0.03
C LEU A 35 -5.01 8.58 0.25
N PRO A 36 -5.01 8.13 1.52
CA PRO A 36 -4.73 6.74 1.87
C PRO A 36 -5.65 5.71 1.18
N GLU A 37 -6.89 6.10 0.90
CA GLU A 37 -7.91 5.27 0.25
C GLU A 37 -7.47 4.76 -1.14
N VAL A 38 -6.57 5.48 -1.82
CA VAL A 38 -6.03 5.08 -3.13
C VAL A 38 -5.27 3.75 -3.07
N SER A 39 -4.68 3.41 -1.92
CA SER A 39 -3.92 2.16 -1.74
C SER A 39 -4.77 0.98 -1.28
N VAL A 40 -6.03 1.22 -0.88
CA VAL A 40 -6.94 0.19 -0.34
C VAL A 40 -7.26 -0.92 -1.36
N PRO A 41 -7.56 -0.65 -2.64
CA PRO A 41 -7.89 -1.71 -3.60
C PRO A 41 -6.75 -2.73 -3.76
N GLY A 42 -5.50 -2.29 -3.84
CA GLY A 42 -4.33 -3.17 -3.90
C GLY A 42 -4.10 -3.99 -2.63
N LEU A 43 -4.33 -3.38 -1.45
CA LEU A 43 -4.27 -4.12 -0.18
C LEU A 43 -5.35 -5.20 -0.11
N LEU A 44 -6.58 -4.90 -0.55
CA LEU A 44 -7.66 -5.88 -0.62
C LEU A 44 -7.35 -7.00 -1.61
N ALA A 45 -6.74 -6.68 -2.75
CA ALA A 45 -6.30 -7.68 -3.73
C ALA A 45 -5.25 -8.64 -3.12
N LEU A 46 -4.30 -8.14 -2.32
CA LEU A 46 -3.31 -8.97 -1.64
C LEU A 46 -3.90 -9.88 -0.56
N ILE A 47 -4.77 -9.31 0.29
CA ILE A 47 -5.36 -10.03 1.42
C ILE A 47 -6.33 -11.11 0.93
N ASN A 48 -7.20 -10.77 -0.04
CA ASN A 48 -8.25 -11.66 -0.53
C ASN A 48 -7.81 -12.55 -1.70
N GLY A 49 -6.73 -12.18 -2.40
CA GLY A 49 -6.21 -12.94 -3.53
C GLY A 49 -5.32 -14.11 -3.12
N THR A 50 -4.63 -14.71 -4.10
CA THR A 50 -3.75 -15.87 -3.94
C THR A 50 -2.28 -15.56 -4.25
N HIS A 51 -1.88 -14.31 -4.07
CA HIS A 51 -0.50 -13.88 -4.32
C HIS A 51 0.50 -14.64 -3.40
N PRO A 52 1.69 -15.01 -3.90
CA PRO A 52 2.73 -15.60 -3.06
C PRO A 52 3.30 -14.59 -2.06
N SER A 53 3.91 -15.06 -0.97
CA SER A 53 4.66 -14.18 -0.06
C SER A 53 5.71 -13.37 -0.83
N GLY A 54 5.90 -12.11 -0.46
CA GLY A 54 6.80 -11.23 -1.21
C GLY A 54 6.58 -9.74 -0.99
N ARG A 55 7.22 -8.95 -1.86
CA ARG A 55 7.14 -7.48 -1.85
C ARG A 55 6.20 -7.00 -2.96
N TYR A 56 5.31 -6.08 -2.62
CA TYR A 56 4.30 -5.58 -3.55
C TYR A 56 4.13 -4.08 -3.41
N ALA A 57 3.88 -3.38 -4.52
CA ALA A 57 3.38 -2.01 -4.49
C ALA A 57 1.86 -2.05 -4.56
N ALA A 58 1.17 -1.46 -3.58
CA ALA A 58 -0.30 -1.51 -3.50
C ALA A 58 -0.94 -0.97 -4.79
N ARG A 59 -0.42 0.13 -5.33
CA ARG A 59 -0.97 0.80 -6.52
C ARG A 59 -0.78 0.03 -7.82
N ALA A 60 0.19 -0.89 -7.87
CA ALA A 60 0.37 -1.77 -9.04
C ALA A 60 -0.61 -2.95 -9.05
N LEU A 61 -1.32 -3.18 -7.92
CA LEU A 61 -2.26 -4.29 -7.74
C LEU A 61 -3.72 -3.83 -7.69
N SER A 62 -3.97 -2.53 -7.72
CA SER A 62 -5.32 -2.00 -7.86
C SER A 62 -5.90 -2.50 -9.18
N PRO A 63 -7.07 -3.17 -9.20
CA PRO A 63 -7.76 -3.51 -10.43
C PRO A 63 -8.00 -2.20 -11.19
N GLY A 64 -7.33 -2.04 -12.33
CA GLY A 64 -6.96 -0.72 -12.83
C GLY A 64 -8.10 0.26 -13.05
N GLU A 65 -7.75 1.56 -13.02
CA GLU A 65 -8.02 2.32 -14.24
C GLU A 65 -7.28 1.57 -15.36
N ALA A 66 -8.04 0.91 -16.23
CA ALA A 66 -7.48 0.41 -17.47
C ALA A 66 -6.78 1.58 -18.17
N GLN A 67 -5.59 1.29 -18.73
CA GLN A 67 -4.93 2.21 -19.66
C GLN A 67 -5.88 2.60 -20.80
#